data_AF-A0A0W8F319-F1
#
_entry.id   AF-A0A0W8F319-F1
#
_cell.length_a   1.000
_cell.length_b   1.000
_cell.length_c   1.000
_cell.angle_alpha   90.00
_cell.angle_beta   90.00
_cell.angle_gamma   90.00
#
_symmetry.space_group_name_H-M   'P 1'
#
loop_
_entity.id
_entity.type
_entity.pdbx_description
1 polymer ?
#
loop_
_entity_poly.entity_id
_entity_poly.type
_entity_poly.pdbx_seq_one_letter_code
_entity_poly.pdbx_strand_id
1 'polypeptide(L)' 'MTKVVCSDCGKDCEVPFKPTEGRPVYCQACLPKHRQPRF' A
#
# COMPACT_ATOMS: atom_id res chain seq x y z
N MET A 1 2.48 2.15 14.60
CA MET A 1 3.07 2.09 13.25
C MET A 1 3.16 0.64 12.86
N THR A 2 2.37 0.20 11.88
CA THR A 2 2.31 -1.21 11.46
C THR A 2 3.29 -1.38 10.30
N LYS A 3 4.28 -2.27 10.45
CA LYS A 3 5.16 -2.64 9.34
C LYS A 3 4.42 -3.57 8.40
N VAL A 4 4.42 -3.20 7.12
CA VAL A 4 3.68 -3.89 6.06
C VAL A 4 4.56 -3.97 4.82
N VAL A 5 4.46 -5.06 4.10
CA VAL A 5 5.17 -5.25 2.84
C VAL A 5 4.30 -4.75 1.70
N CYS A 6 4.85 -3.90 0.84
CA CYS A 6 4.16 -3.46 -0.36
C CYS A 6 3.88 -4.65 -1.28
N SER A 7 2.62 -4.90 -1.63
CA SER A 7 2.23 -6.02 -2.50
C SER A 7 2.75 -5.90 -3.94
N ASP A 8 3.22 -4.71 -4.34
CA ASP A 8 3.66 -4.42 -5.71
C ASP A 8 5.19 -4.50 -5.87
N CYS A 9 5.94 -3.93 -4.91
CA CYS A 9 7.39 -3.86 -4.98
C CYS A 9 8.14 -4.63 -3.88
N GLY A 10 7.41 -5.25 -2.94
CA GLY A 10 8.01 -6.06 -1.87
C GLY A 10 8.78 -5.26 -0.81
N LYS A 11 8.69 -3.92 -0.81
CA LYS A 11 9.39 -3.07 0.16
C LYS A 11 8.63 -2.96 1.48
N ASP A 12 9.38 -2.92 2.57
CA ASP A 12 8.83 -2.62 3.89
C ASP A 12 8.36 -1.16 3.96
N CYS A 13 7.17 -0.97 4.51
CA CYS A 13 6.53 0.33 4.69
C CYS A 13 5.89 0.40 6.07
N GLU A 14 5.74 1.62 6.58
CA GLU A 14 5.06 1.86 7.86
C GLU A 14 3.73 2.56 7.60
N VAL A 15 2.65 1.94 8.03
CA VAL A 15 1.30 2.50 7.90
C VAL A 15 0.68 2.75 9.27
N PRO A 16 -0.06 3.85 9.45
CA PRO A 16 -0.77 4.13 10.70
C PRO A 16 -2.10 3.37 10.84
N PHE A 17 -2.47 2.56 9.84
CA PHE A 17 -3.71 1.77 9.84
C PHE A 17 -3.43 0.26 9.92
N LYS A 18 -4.44 -0.51 10.33
CA LYS A 18 -4.40 -1.98 10.25
C LYS A 18 -4.70 -2.41 8.80
N PRO A 19 -3.84 -3.23 8.17
CA PRO A 19 -4.18 -3.87 6.90
C PRO A 19 -5.46 -4.66 7.05
N THR A 20 -6.38 -4.50 6.09
CA THR A 20 -7.60 -5.31 6.03
C THR A 20 -7.30 -6.54 5.20
N GLU A 21 -7.63 -7.74 5.70
CA GLU A 21 -7.49 -8.97 4.94
C GLU A 21 -8.35 -8.87 3.67
N GLY A 22 -7.70 -8.88 2.49
CA GLY A 22 -8.35 -8.69 1.19
C GLY A 22 -8.02 -7.37 0.48
N ARG A 23 -7.39 -6.39 1.13
CA ARG A 23 -6.91 -5.16 0.44
C ARG A 23 -5.38 -5.14 0.35
N PRO A 24 -4.81 -5.07 -0.87
CA PRO A 24 -3.36 -4.97 -1.03
C PRO A 24 -2.86 -3.63 -0.48
N VAL A 25 -1.72 -3.68 0.20
CA VAL A 25 -1.09 -2.48 0.77
C VAL A 25 0.02 -2.04 -0.18
N TYR A 26 0.00 -0.76 -0.52
CA TYR A 26 0.98 -0.17 -1.43
C TYR A 26 1.79 0.92 -0.73
N CYS A 27 3.07 0.97 -1.07
CA CYS A 27 3.94 2.07 -0.66
C CYS A 27 3.53 3.38 -1.35
N GLN A 28 4.00 4.52 -0.85
CA GLN A 28 3.70 5.84 -1.44
C GLN A 28 4.07 5.95 -2.92
N ALA A 29 5.05 5.19 -3.39
CA ALA A 29 5.47 5.18 -4.80
C ALA A 29 4.59 4.28 -5.69
N CYS A 30 4.04 3.18 -5.17
CA CYS A 30 3.19 2.26 -5.93
C CYS A 30 1.71 2.64 -5.86
N LEU A 31 1.28 3.27 -4.76
CA LEU A 31 -0.09 3.74 -4.58
C LEU A 31 -0.62 4.60 -5.74
N PRO A 32 0.12 5.58 -6.31
CA PRO A 32 -0.38 6.37 -7.44
C PRO A 32 -0.57 5.56 -8.72
N LYS A 33 0.14 4.44 -8.91
CA LYS A 33 -0.04 3.55 -10.08
C LYS A 33 -1.35 2.77 -10.02
N HIS A 34 -1.82 2.46 -8.81
CA HIS A 34 -3.06 1.72 -8.55
C HIS A 34 -4.26 2.62 -8.25
N ARG A 35 -4.03 3.90 -7.96
CA ARG A 35 -5.11 4.88 -7.87
C ARG A 35 -5.62 5.15 -9.29
N GLN A 36 -6.85 4.71 -9.57
CA GLN A 36 -7.49 5.06 -10.83
C GLN A 36 -7.53 6.59 -10.98
N PRO A 37 -7.16 7.14 -12.15
CA PRO A 37 -7.31 8.56 -12.41
C PRO A 37 -8.79 8.90 -12.27
N ARG A 38 -9.09 9.82 -11.36
CA ARG A 38 -10.41 10.45 -11.31
C ARG A 38 -10.47 11.36 -12.53
N PHE A 39 -11.09 10.87 -13.61
CA PHE A 39 -11.52 11.70 -14.72
C PHE A 39 -12.62 12.66 -14.26
#